data_AF-A0A5R9QNP1-F1
#
_entry.id   AF-A0A5R9QNP1-F1
#
_cell.length_a   1.000
_cell.length_b   1.000
_cell.length_c   1.000
_cell.angle_alpha   90.00
_cell.angle_beta   90.00
_cell.angle_gamma   90.00
#
_symmetry.space_group_name_H-M   'P 1'
#
loop_
_entity.id
_entity.type
_entity.pdbx_description
1 polymer ?
#
loop_
_entity_poly.entity_id
_entity_poly.type
_entity_poly.pdbx_seq_one_letter_code
_entity_poly.pdbx_strand_id
1 'polypeptide(L)'
;MSSDNNTLDPESAQFHTLPGRDHPLRFETPPGWPEESHLVMSYGALVAREWLFAPGGETLWSNFAKGRTLQRSMLDRMAYEIGFLTQLERRFERLPQ
;
A
#
# COMPACT_ATOMS: atom_id res chain seq x y z
N MET A 1 -31.95 11.67 -38.31
CA MET A 1 -31.24 10.42 -37.93
C MET A 1 -29.82 10.81 -37.57
N SER A 2 -29.53 11.01 -36.28
CA SER A 2 -28.17 11.23 -35.78
C SER A 2 -27.40 9.93 -35.87
N SER A 3 -26.22 9.96 -36.48
CA SER A 3 -25.23 8.88 -36.37
C SER A 3 -24.25 9.29 -35.29
N ASP A 4 -24.23 8.48 -34.23
CA ASP A 4 -23.25 8.50 -33.16
C ASP A 4 -21.87 8.22 -33.74
N ASN A 5 -20.96 9.18 -33.62
CA ASN A 5 -19.53 8.93 -33.78
C ASN A 5 -18.85 9.36 -32.49
N ASN A 6 -18.96 8.50 -31.48
CA ASN A 6 -18.30 8.66 -30.20
C ASN A 6 -16.82 8.31 -30.39
N THR A 7 -16.08 9.26 -30.96
CA THR A 7 -14.61 9.25 -30.96
C THR A 7 -14.19 9.17 -29.51
N LEU A 8 -13.72 8.00 -29.09
CA LEU A 8 -13.07 7.82 -27.79
C LEU A 8 -11.83 8.70 -27.78
N ASP A 9 -12.01 9.91 -27.26
CA ASP A 9 -10.96 10.89 -27.06
C ASP A 9 -9.95 10.32 -26.05
N PRO A 10 -8.68 10.09 -26.44
CA PRO A 10 -7.65 9.57 -25.55
C PRO A 10 -7.34 10.50 -24.36
N GLU A 11 -7.83 11.75 -24.35
CA GLU A 11 -7.79 12.63 -23.18
C GLU A 11 -8.80 12.25 -22.08
N SER A 12 -9.77 11.36 -22.37
CA SER A 12 -10.75 10.84 -21.40
C SER A 12 -10.14 9.81 -20.44
N ALA A 13 -8.94 9.30 -20.73
CA ALA A 13 -8.16 8.51 -19.80
C ALA A 13 -7.48 9.42 -18.76
N GLN A 14 -8.24 10.37 -18.21
CA GLN A 14 -7.95 10.91 -16.90
C GLN A 14 -8.08 9.74 -15.95
N PHE A 15 -6.94 9.13 -15.63
CA PHE A 15 -6.78 8.36 -14.42
C PHE A 15 -7.50 9.15 -13.33
N HIS A 16 -8.63 8.59 -12.86
CA HIS A 16 -9.29 9.04 -11.65
C HIS A 16 -8.29 8.81 -10.52
N THR A 17 -7.37 9.76 -10.41
CA THR A 17 -6.42 9.87 -9.33
C THR A 17 -7.30 10.25 -8.17
N LEU A 18 -7.64 9.26 -7.34
CA LEU A 18 -8.47 9.44 -6.16
C LEU A 18 -7.96 10.69 -5.41
N PRO A 19 -8.81 11.68 -5.14
CA PRO A 19 -8.37 12.95 -4.57
C PRO A 19 -8.04 12.70 -3.10
N GLY A 20 -6.76 12.49 -2.82
CA GLY A 20 -6.33 12.20 -1.45
C GLY A 20 -4.87 11.83 -1.29
N ARG A 21 -3.96 12.43 -2.08
CA ARG A 21 -2.50 12.48 -1.84
C ARG A 21 -1.96 11.23 -1.11
N ASP A 22 -1.59 10.22 -1.91
CA ASP A 22 -0.61 9.21 -1.53
C ASP A 22 0.73 9.89 -1.26
N HIS A 23 0.83 10.66 -0.17
CA HIS A 23 2.14 11.00 0.36
C HIS A 23 2.82 9.67 0.67
N PRO A 24 3.98 9.39 0.05
CA PRO A 24 4.73 8.18 0.33
C PRO A 24 4.88 8.10 1.83
N LEU A 25 4.49 6.96 2.40
CA LEU A 25 4.60 6.74 3.83
C LEU A 25 6.09 6.84 4.16
N ARG A 26 6.49 7.96 4.78
CA ARG A 26 7.84 8.14 5.27
C ARG A 26 7.89 7.50 6.64
N PHE A 27 8.46 6.31 6.69
CA PHE A 27 8.80 5.69 7.95
C PHE A 27 9.99 6.43 8.56
N GLU A 28 9.79 6.92 9.78
CA GLU A 28 10.91 7.26 10.63
C GLU A 28 11.43 5.97 11.24
N THR A 29 12.70 5.68 11.03
CA THR A 29 13.36 4.53 11.63
C THR A 29 13.36 4.70 13.16
N PRO A 30 12.87 3.72 13.94
CA PRO A 30 12.89 3.80 15.39
C PRO A 30 14.32 4.02 15.93
N PRO A 31 14.49 4.72 17.08
CA PRO A 31 15.80 4.93 17.67
C PRO A 31 16.55 3.61 17.89
N GLY A 32 17.81 3.57 17.44
CA GLY A 32 18.67 2.39 17.57
C GLY A 32 18.45 1.29 16.52
N TRP A 33 17.52 1.49 15.57
CA TRP A 33 17.36 0.57 14.45
C TRP A 33 18.29 0.96 13.27
N PRO A 34 18.76 -0.02 12.49
CA PRO A 34 19.53 0.22 11.28
C PRO A 34 18.72 1.03 10.28
N GLU A 35 19.40 1.90 9.53
CA GLU A 35 18.75 2.75 8.53
C GLU A 35 17.98 1.90 7.52
N GLU A 36 18.52 0.75 7.10
CA GLU A 36 17.93 -0.18 6.13
C GLU A 36 16.55 -0.71 6.55
N SER A 37 16.22 -0.65 7.85
CA SER A 37 14.89 -1.03 8.34
C SER A 37 13.78 -0.20 7.70
N HIS A 38 14.06 1.05 7.29
CA HIS A 38 13.09 1.89 6.58
C HIS A 38 12.64 1.26 5.24
N LEU A 39 13.55 0.55 4.54
CA LEU A 39 13.23 -0.11 3.28
C LEU A 39 12.26 -1.26 3.52
N VAL A 40 12.49 -2.03 4.58
CA VAL A 40 11.65 -3.18 4.93
C VAL A 40 10.27 -2.73 5.44
N MET A 41 10.21 -1.65 6.21
CA MET A 41 8.94 -0.99 6.57
C MET A 41 8.20 -0.49 5.32
N SER A 42 8.91 0.19 4.42
CA SER A 42 8.33 0.67 3.16
C SER A 42 7.77 -0.47 2.31
N TYR A 43 8.46 -1.62 2.30
CA TYR A 43 7.96 -2.83 1.64
C TYR A 43 6.69 -3.37 2.29
N GLY A 44 6.65 -3.47 3.62
CA GLY A 44 5.43 -3.87 4.36
C GLY A 44 4.23 -2.99 4.02
N ALA A 45 4.43 -1.67 4.00
CA ALA A 45 3.38 -0.72 3.62
C ALA A 45 2.90 -0.89 2.19
N LEU A 46 3.82 -1.14 1.25
CA LEU A 46 3.46 -1.40 -0.14
C LEU A 46 2.56 -2.63 -0.23
N VAL A 47 2.93 -3.74 0.38
CA VAL A 47 2.11 -4.97 0.36
C VAL A 47 0.70 -4.73 0.93
N ALA A 48 0.59 -4.00 2.04
CA ALA A 48 -0.71 -3.63 2.61
C ALA A 48 -1.53 -2.74 1.67
N ARG A 49 -0.89 -1.76 1.01
CA ARG A 49 -1.55 -0.87 0.05
C ARG A 49 -2.09 -1.62 -1.16
N GLU A 50 -1.29 -2.52 -1.73
CA GLU A 50 -1.70 -3.32 -2.88
C GLU A 50 -2.89 -4.23 -2.51
N TRP A 51 -2.89 -4.84 -1.32
CA TRP A 51 -4.05 -5.61 -0.85
C TRP A 51 -5.31 -4.75 -0.68
N LEU A 52 -5.18 -3.55 -0.10
CA LEU A 52 -6.30 -2.61 0.07
C LEU A 52 -6.91 -2.17 -1.27
N PHE A 53 -6.10 -2.11 -2.33
CA PHE A 53 -6.57 -1.74 -3.67
C PHE A 53 -7.30 -2.89 -4.37
N ALA A 54 -6.86 -4.14 -4.18
CA ALA A 54 -7.43 -5.32 -4.81
C ALA A 54 -7.63 -6.49 -3.82
N PRO A 55 -8.59 -6.40 -2.88
CA PRO A 55 -8.76 -7.39 -1.81
C PRO A 55 -9.33 -8.74 -2.26
N GLY A 56 -9.74 -8.88 -3.53
CA GLY A 56 -10.37 -10.11 -4.07
C GLY A 56 -9.42 -11.28 -4.33
N GLY A 57 -8.11 -11.11 -4.10
CA GLY A 57 -7.11 -12.16 -4.21
C GLY A 57 -6.97 -12.97 -2.92
N GLU A 58 -5.75 -13.02 -2.39
CA GLU A 58 -5.46 -13.69 -1.12
C GLU A 58 -6.00 -12.92 0.08
N THR A 59 -6.28 -13.63 1.18
CA THR A 59 -6.70 -13.00 2.43
C THR A 59 -5.65 -12.01 2.94
N LEU A 60 -6.08 -11.03 3.74
CA LEU A 60 -5.17 -10.08 4.38
C LEU A 60 -4.05 -10.80 5.14
N TRP A 61 -4.42 -11.84 5.90
CA TRP A 61 -3.49 -12.65 6.68
C TRP A 61 -2.48 -13.38 5.79
N SER A 62 -2.93 -13.97 4.68
CA SER A 62 -2.05 -14.67 3.74
C SER A 62 -1.02 -13.73 3.13
N ASN A 63 -1.43 -12.54 2.68
CA ASN A 63 -0.51 -11.52 2.15
C ASN A 63 0.50 -11.08 3.21
N PHE A 64 0.03 -10.78 4.42
CA PHE A 64 0.88 -10.40 5.54
C PHE A 64 1.93 -11.49 5.85
N ALA A 65 1.48 -12.73 6.04
CA ALA A 65 2.34 -13.84 6.41
C ALA A 65 3.39 -14.15 5.33
N LYS A 66 3.02 -14.07 4.04
CA LYS A 66 3.97 -14.25 2.93
C LYS A 66 5.05 -13.19 2.94
N GLY A 67 4.69 -11.90 2.96
CA GLY A 67 5.70 -10.84 2.99
C GLY A 67 6.61 -10.90 4.22
N ARG A 68 6.06 -11.31 5.38
CA ARG A 68 6.83 -11.53 6.61
C ARG A 68 7.82 -12.69 6.49
N THR A 69 7.42 -13.81 5.90
CA THR A 69 8.28 -15.01 5.78
C THR A 69 9.43 -14.83 4.80
N LEU A 70 9.36 -13.85 3.89
CA LEU A 70 10.48 -13.46 3.02
C LEU A 70 11.62 -12.78 3.79
N GLN A 71 11.34 -12.24 4.98
CA GLN A 71 12.32 -11.52 5.79
C GLN A 71 13.22 -12.50 6.59
N ARG A 72 14.54 -12.31 6.45
CA ARG A 72 15.55 -13.24 6.99
C ARG A 72 15.77 -13.08 8.48
N SER A 73 15.87 -11.85 8.97
CA SER A 73 16.13 -11.57 10.38
C SER A 73 14.84 -11.29 11.15
N MET A 74 14.88 -11.45 12.48
CA MET A 74 13.76 -11.05 13.33
C MET A 74 13.50 -9.54 13.25
N LEU A 75 14.56 -8.74 13.11
CA LEU A 75 14.45 -7.29 12.96
C LEU A 75 13.72 -6.91 11.67
N ASP A 76 14.08 -7.52 10.54
CA ASP A 76 13.41 -7.27 9.25
C ASP A 76 11.95 -7.72 9.29
N ARG A 77 11.63 -8.82 10.00
CA ARG A 77 10.23 -9.23 10.21
C ARG A 77 9.46 -8.16 10.95
N MET A 78 10.00 -7.65 12.06
CA MET A 78 9.34 -6.58 12.81
C MET A 78 9.24 -5.28 11.99
N ALA A 79 10.29 -4.92 11.24
CA ALA A 79 10.25 -3.77 10.33
C ALA A 79 9.12 -3.90 9.31
N TYR A 80 9.01 -5.07 8.67
CA TYR A 80 7.93 -5.37 7.73
C TYR A 80 6.56 -5.28 8.40
N GLU A 81 6.41 -5.88 9.59
CA GLU A 81 5.16 -5.89 10.35
C GLU A 81 4.70 -4.47 10.69
N ILE A 82 5.59 -3.64 11.21
CA ILE A 82 5.34 -2.23 11.51
C ILE A 82 4.83 -1.53 10.24
N GLY A 83 5.57 -1.67 9.14
CA GLY A 83 5.21 -1.00 7.91
C GLY A 83 3.84 -1.40 7.35
N PHE A 84 3.56 -2.70 7.39
CA PHE A 84 2.28 -3.25 6.93
C PHE A 84 1.11 -2.75 7.79
N LEU A 85 1.22 -2.83 9.11
CA LEU A 85 0.15 -2.47 10.03
C LEU A 85 -0.11 -0.96 10.06
N THR A 86 0.94 -0.13 10.02
CA THR A 86 0.79 1.34 9.95
C THR A 86 0.02 1.78 8.71
N GLN A 87 0.23 1.12 7.57
CA GLN A 87 -0.53 1.44 6.35
C GLN A 87 -2.02 1.08 6.47
N LEU A 88 -2.35 -0.04 7.14
CA LEU A 88 -3.75 -0.42 7.39
C LEU A 88 -4.43 0.57 8.36
N GLU A 89 -3.77 0.89 9.47
CA GLU A 89 -4.25 1.84 10.48
C GLU A 89 -4.62 3.17 9.82
N ARG A 90 -3.68 3.75 9.05
CA ARG A 90 -3.91 5.00 8.30
C ARG A 90 -5.11 4.93 7.36
N ARG A 91 -5.34 3.78 6.72
CA ARG A 91 -6.50 3.62 5.83
C ARG A 91 -7.80 3.55 6.62
N PHE A 92 -7.82 2.84 7.75
CA PHE A 92 -9.01 2.71 8.58
C PHE A 92 -9.38 4.01 9.30
N GLU A 93 -8.41 4.80 9.76
CA GLU A 93 -8.65 6.14 10.32
C GLU A 93 -9.32 7.10 9.33
N ARG A 94 -9.16 6.86 8.02
CA ARG A 94 -9.70 7.70 6.95
C ARG A 94 -11.08 7.26 6.46
N LEU A 95 -11.61 6.15 6.96
CA LEU A 95 -12.96 5.73 6.60
C LEU A 95 -13.98 6.58 7.37
N PRO A 96 -14.98 7.20 6.70
CA PRO A 96 -16.07 7.86 7.40
C PRO A 96 -16.82 6.82 8.24
N GLN A 97 -17.13 7.18 9.50
CA GLN A 97 -17.92 6.37 10.44
C GLN A 97 -19.36 6.20 9.99
#